data_AF-A0A377CHG7-F1
#
_entry.id   AF-A0A377CHG7-F1
#
_cell.length_a   1.000
_cell.length_b   1.000
_cell.length_c   1.000
_cell.angle_alpha   90.00
_cell.angle_beta   90.00
_cell.angle_gamma   90.00
#
_symmetry.space_group_name_H-M   'P 1'
#
loop_
_entity.id
_entity.type
_entity.pdbx_description
1 polymer ?
#
loop_
_entity_poly.entity_id
_entity_poly.type
_entity_poly.pdbx_seq_one_letter_code
_entity_poly.pdbx_strand_id
1 'polypeptide(L)'
;MDLTDNIIKLSNKIGQRVYTVVSEMSIEAWITKEPQPFVYRRSGAYQKLTIGSDWGQLFDCAWMRVYGKRPADKFRHKLVALVDIGGEGLIVDKNGSPICGITNKASSYGVPPDKPGKWVVDLSLVSENDEVEFWIDAACNDLFGYVTNGGIITDVHIATCNQLLKSLYYDVEVLFDWINDGQKFESIHPKGIIPEKIITKRSERTDEIIRILEYIDNTLITFCNEEIIKCQIAIQSIISKNNNPSEFRIMATGHAHLDIAWMWPLREGRRKAIRTFATALANIEKYPDYIFGASQYQLFHWIKKDYPYFFEKLKKTNRRRPL
;
A
#
# COMPACT_ATOMS: atom_id res chain seq x y z
N MET A 1 20.73 19.22 -19.88
CA MET A 1 21.48 17.98 -19.61
C MET A 1 20.44 17.03 -19.10
N ASP A 2 20.12 16.02 -19.90
CA ASP A 2 19.02 15.10 -19.60
C ASP A 2 19.48 14.11 -18.53
N LEU A 3 18.58 13.62 -17.68
CA LEU A 3 18.90 12.49 -16.82
C LEU A 3 19.28 11.29 -17.69
N THR A 4 20.29 10.55 -17.28
CA THR A 4 20.64 9.31 -17.96
C THR A 4 19.53 8.27 -17.75
N ASP A 5 19.35 7.37 -18.73
CA ASP A 5 18.35 6.30 -18.66
C ASP A 5 18.49 5.43 -17.40
N ASN A 6 19.71 5.26 -16.89
CA ASN A 6 19.98 4.50 -15.67
C ASN A 6 19.38 5.17 -14.44
N ILE A 7 19.51 6.50 -14.34
CA ILE A 7 18.96 7.28 -13.23
C ILE A 7 17.44 7.25 -13.28
N ILE A 8 16.84 7.45 -14.45
CA ILE A 8 15.37 7.38 -14.63
C ILE A 8 14.82 6.02 -14.15
N LYS A 9 15.59 4.94 -14.27
CA LYS A 9 15.19 3.58 -13.86
C LYS A 9 15.58 3.22 -12.43
N LEU A 10 16.31 4.06 -11.71
CA LEU A 10 16.89 3.74 -10.40
C LEU A 10 15.83 3.38 -9.36
N SER A 11 14.77 4.17 -9.26
CA SER A 11 13.64 3.90 -8.35
C SER A 11 13.04 2.51 -8.60
N ASN A 12 12.77 2.17 -9.87
CA ASN A 12 12.27 0.85 -10.24
C ASN A 12 13.26 -0.28 -9.91
N LYS A 13 14.56 -0.08 -10.16
CA LYS A 13 15.64 -1.03 -9.85
C LYS A 13 15.67 -1.36 -8.36
N ILE A 14 15.49 -0.35 -7.49
CA ILE A 14 15.41 -0.49 -6.04
C ILE A 14 14.07 -1.15 -5.64
N GLY A 15 12.95 -0.63 -6.12
CA GLY A 15 11.59 -1.05 -5.76
C GLY A 15 11.32 -2.53 -6.02
N GLN A 16 11.80 -3.06 -7.15
CA GLN A 16 11.68 -4.49 -7.51
C GLN A 16 12.39 -5.44 -6.53
N ARG A 17 13.34 -4.95 -5.73
CA ARG A 17 14.13 -5.74 -4.78
C ARG A 17 13.70 -5.56 -3.33
N VAL A 18 12.74 -4.68 -3.04
CA VAL A 18 12.23 -4.44 -1.68
C VAL A 18 11.59 -5.69 -1.10
N TYR A 19 10.91 -6.47 -1.94
CA TYR A 19 10.23 -7.69 -1.55
C TYR A 19 10.85 -8.89 -2.26
N THR A 20 11.03 -10.00 -1.55
CA THR A 20 11.49 -11.27 -2.11
C THR A 20 10.55 -12.36 -1.68
N VAL A 21 9.91 -13.03 -2.64
CA VAL A 21 8.99 -14.16 -2.38
C VAL A 21 9.78 -15.32 -1.79
N VAL A 22 9.25 -15.92 -0.72
CA VAL A 22 9.87 -17.03 0.00
C VAL A 22 8.96 -18.26 0.12
N SER A 23 7.65 -18.09 -0.01
CA SER A 23 6.69 -19.21 -0.05
C SER A 23 5.41 -18.79 -0.74
N GLU A 24 4.73 -19.74 -1.38
CA GLU A 24 3.36 -19.57 -1.86
C GLU A 24 2.35 -19.69 -0.72
N MET A 25 1.18 -19.08 -0.92
CA MET A 25 0.00 -19.25 -0.07
C MET A 25 -1.16 -19.78 -0.91
N SER A 26 -2.15 -20.37 -0.24
CA SER A 26 -3.40 -20.82 -0.85
C SER A 26 -4.50 -19.79 -0.64
N ILE A 27 -5.43 -19.72 -1.60
CA ILE A 27 -6.61 -18.87 -1.54
C ILE A 27 -7.87 -19.64 -1.95
N GLU A 28 -8.91 -19.51 -1.14
CA GLU A 28 -10.25 -20.05 -1.36
C GLU A 28 -11.26 -18.92 -1.23
N ALA A 29 -12.33 -18.94 -2.02
CA ALA A 29 -13.34 -17.89 -2.02
C ALA A 29 -14.76 -18.44 -1.96
N TRP A 30 -15.65 -17.67 -1.34
CA TRP A 30 -17.09 -17.86 -1.34
C TRP A 30 -17.76 -16.62 -1.92
N ILE A 31 -18.14 -16.70 -3.19
CA ILE A 31 -18.59 -15.57 -4.01
C ILE A 31 -20.10 -15.35 -3.83
N THR A 32 -20.50 -14.10 -3.66
CA THR A 32 -21.89 -13.65 -3.50
C THR A 32 -22.16 -12.39 -4.30
N LYS A 33 -23.43 -12.13 -4.64
CA LYS A 33 -23.84 -10.89 -5.31
C LYS A 33 -23.93 -9.70 -4.36
N GLU A 34 -24.22 -9.99 -3.08
CA GLU A 34 -24.36 -9.00 -2.02
C GLU A 34 -23.41 -9.34 -0.87
N PRO A 35 -22.86 -8.32 -0.18
CA PRO A 35 -21.91 -8.51 0.90
C PRO A 35 -22.56 -9.25 2.06
N GLN A 36 -21.84 -10.19 2.63
CA GLN A 36 -22.30 -11.01 3.74
C GLN A 36 -21.53 -10.68 5.02
N PRO A 37 -22.17 -10.68 6.19
CA PRO A 37 -21.47 -10.65 7.47
C PRO A 37 -20.48 -11.82 7.62
N PHE A 38 -19.42 -11.65 8.42
CA PHE A 38 -18.38 -12.66 8.61
C PHE A 38 -18.90 -14.03 9.13
N VAL A 39 -20.00 -14.03 9.89
CA VAL A 39 -20.65 -15.27 10.33
C VAL A 39 -21.12 -16.13 9.15
N TYR A 40 -21.45 -15.50 8.02
CA TYR A 40 -21.86 -16.15 6.77
C TYR A 40 -20.72 -16.22 5.73
N ARG A 41 -19.45 -16.08 6.15
CA ARG A 41 -18.29 -16.07 5.23
C ARG A 41 -18.11 -17.29 4.33
N ARG A 42 -18.88 -18.36 4.56
CA ARG A 42 -18.87 -19.59 3.75
C ARG A 42 -20.19 -19.87 3.02
N SER A 43 -21.11 -18.90 2.97
CA SER A 43 -22.45 -19.10 2.39
C SER A 43 -22.52 -18.92 0.87
N GLY A 44 -21.46 -18.39 0.25
CA GLY A 44 -21.41 -18.12 -1.20
C GLY A 44 -21.04 -19.34 -2.05
N ALA A 45 -20.99 -19.14 -3.36
CA ALA A 45 -20.48 -20.13 -4.31
C ALA A 45 -18.98 -20.35 -4.06
N TYR A 46 -18.61 -21.56 -3.65
CA TYR A 46 -17.23 -21.90 -3.34
C TYR A 46 -16.39 -22.01 -4.62
N GLN A 47 -15.19 -21.42 -4.59
CA GLN A 47 -14.19 -21.55 -5.62
C GLN A 47 -12.80 -21.61 -5.00
N LYS A 48 -11.98 -22.58 -5.44
CA LYS A 48 -10.55 -22.58 -5.16
C LYS A 48 -9.86 -21.72 -6.22
N LEU A 49 -9.10 -20.72 -5.79
CA LEU A 49 -8.49 -19.74 -6.68
C LEU A 49 -6.98 -19.94 -6.77
N THR A 50 -6.38 -19.51 -7.87
CA THR A 50 -4.93 -19.45 -8.06
C THR A 50 -4.55 -18.10 -8.65
N ILE A 51 -3.25 -17.79 -8.68
CA ILE A 51 -2.75 -16.64 -9.44
C ILE A 51 -3.16 -16.82 -10.91
N GLY A 52 -3.66 -15.74 -11.52
CA GLY A 52 -4.24 -15.72 -12.86
C GLY A 52 -5.75 -16.00 -12.90
N SER A 53 -6.37 -16.48 -11.82
CA SER A 53 -7.83 -16.62 -11.75
C SER A 53 -8.51 -15.26 -11.64
N ASP A 54 -9.55 -15.00 -12.45
CA ASP A 54 -10.60 -14.06 -12.08
C ASP A 54 -11.59 -14.71 -11.10
N TRP A 55 -12.30 -13.89 -10.33
CA TRP A 55 -13.22 -14.38 -9.30
C TRP A 55 -14.60 -13.73 -9.31
N GLY A 56 -14.85 -12.72 -10.16
CA GLY A 56 -16.14 -12.05 -10.16
C GLY A 56 -16.25 -10.88 -11.13
N GLN A 57 -17.47 -10.38 -11.28
CA GLN A 57 -17.80 -9.20 -12.08
C GLN A 57 -17.90 -7.96 -11.19
N LEU A 58 -18.05 -6.78 -11.79
CA LEU A 58 -18.15 -5.52 -11.06
C LEU A 58 -19.17 -5.59 -9.90
N PHE A 59 -18.69 -5.30 -8.68
CA PHE A 59 -19.40 -5.35 -7.40
C PHE A 59 -19.83 -6.72 -6.88
N ASP A 60 -19.37 -7.81 -7.51
CA ASP A 60 -19.41 -9.12 -6.88
C ASP A 60 -18.57 -9.08 -5.59
N CYS A 61 -19.06 -9.78 -4.58
CA CYS A 61 -18.47 -9.86 -3.27
C CYS A 61 -17.89 -11.26 -3.07
N ALA A 62 -16.86 -11.37 -2.25
CA ALA A 62 -16.43 -12.67 -1.79
C ALA A 62 -15.89 -12.57 -0.36
N TRP A 63 -16.09 -13.62 0.40
CA TRP A 63 -15.17 -13.89 1.51
C TRP A 63 -14.07 -14.78 0.99
N MET A 64 -12.82 -14.36 1.16
CA MET A 64 -11.66 -15.13 0.74
C MET A 64 -10.87 -15.56 1.97
N ARG A 65 -10.53 -16.85 2.05
CA ARG A 65 -9.59 -17.38 3.05
C ARG A 65 -8.22 -17.47 2.41
N VAL A 66 -7.23 -16.83 3.01
CA VAL A 66 -5.84 -16.91 2.57
C VAL A 66 -5.03 -17.57 3.67
N TYR A 67 -4.31 -18.64 3.33
CA TYR A 67 -3.60 -19.45 4.31
C TYR A 67 -2.33 -20.08 3.76
N GLY A 68 -1.39 -20.38 4.65
CA GLY A 68 -0.11 -20.99 4.30
C GLY A 68 0.74 -21.29 5.52
N LYS A 69 1.89 -21.93 5.30
CA LYS A 69 2.86 -22.18 6.37
C LYS A 69 3.86 -21.05 6.44
N ARG A 70 4.09 -20.55 7.65
CA ARG A 70 5.14 -19.57 7.90
C ARG A 70 6.49 -20.24 7.61
N PRO A 71 7.33 -19.66 6.75
CA PRO A 71 8.69 -20.15 6.54
C PRO A 71 9.45 -20.14 7.88
N ALA A 72 10.26 -21.16 8.15
CA ALA A 72 11.07 -21.25 9.37
C ALA A 72 11.89 -19.97 9.59
N ASP A 73 12.14 -19.61 10.86
CA ASP A 73 12.83 -18.38 11.32
C ASP A 73 14.31 -18.29 10.91
N LYS A 74 14.57 -18.31 9.60
CA LYS A 74 15.88 -18.17 8.97
C LYS A 74 16.03 -16.83 8.26
N PHE A 75 14.97 -16.01 8.23
CA PHE A 75 14.95 -14.77 7.47
C PHE A 75 15.33 -13.59 8.37
N ARG A 76 16.37 -12.86 7.98
CA ARG A 76 16.81 -11.62 8.65
C ARG A 76 15.82 -10.46 8.52
N HIS A 77 14.87 -10.58 7.60
CA HIS A 77 13.95 -9.51 7.21
C HIS A 77 12.52 -9.84 7.62
N LYS A 78 11.75 -8.78 7.86
CA LYS A 78 10.34 -8.86 8.24
C LYS A 78 9.53 -9.61 7.20
N LEU A 79 8.70 -10.57 7.63
CA LEU A 79 7.79 -11.29 6.74
C LEU A 79 6.50 -10.49 6.50
N VAL A 80 6.03 -10.52 5.26
CA VAL A 80 4.78 -9.90 4.79
C VAL A 80 4.05 -10.88 3.88
N ALA A 81 2.72 -10.75 3.79
CA ALA A 81 1.95 -11.37 2.72
C ALA A 81 1.76 -10.36 1.58
N LEU A 82 2.09 -10.78 0.35
CA LEU A 82 1.80 -10.06 -0.87
C LEU A 82 0.47 -10.60 -1.41
N VAL A 83 -0.56 -9.77 -1.39
CA VAL A 83 -1.93 -10.13 -1.71
C VAL A 83 -2.55 -9.07 -2.62
N ASP A 84 -2.73 -9.43 -3.89
CA ASP A 84 -3.50 -8.64 -4.84
C ASP A 84 -4.55 -9.54 -5.49
N ILE A 85 -5.79 -9.27 -5.12
CA ILE A 85 -6.96 -10.01 -5.57
C ILE A 85 -7.63 -9.37 -6.79
N GLY A 86 -7.03 -8.36 -7.42
CA GLY A 86 -7.64 -7.67 -8.56
C GLY A 86 -8.86 -6.82 -8.20
N GLY A 87 -9.13 -6.60 -6.90
CA GLY A 87 -10.18 -5.73 -6.38
C GLY A 87 -9.80 -5.06 -5.06
N GLU A 88 -10.79 -4.52 -4.36
CA GLU A 88 -10.65 -3.93 -3.03
C GLU A 88 -10.98 -4.98 -1.95
N GLY A 89 -10.38 -4.88 -0.76
CA GLY A 89 -10.62 -5.85 0.30
C GLY A 89 -10.42 -5.31 1.71
N LEU A 90 -11.16 -5.85 2.69
CA LEU A 90 -10.85 -5.68 4.10
C LEU A 90 -10.17 -6.96 4.62
N ILE A 91 -8.94 -6.85 5.06
CA ILE A 91 -8.26 -7.92 5.80
C ILE A 91 -8.84 -8.00 7.21
N VAL A 92 -9.25 -9.19 7.61
CA VAL A 92 -9.71 -9.50 8.96
C VAL A 92 -8.98 -10.73 9.51
N ASP A 93 -8.85 -10.80 10.83
CA ASP A 93 -8.31 -12.00 11.49
C ASP A 93 -9.25 -13.23 11.33
N LYS A 94 -8.83 -14.38 11.87
CA LYS A 94 -9.65 -15.61 11.86
C LYS A 94 -11.02 -15.49 12.56
N ASN A 95 -11.23 -14.45 13.36
CA ASN A 95 -12.46 -14.17 14.09
C ASN A 95 -13.32 -13.08 13.41
N GLY A 96 -12.85 -12.46 12.33
CA GLY A 96 -13.53 -11.39 11.62
C GLY A 96 -13.22 -9.98 12.14
N SER A 97 -12.19 -9.83 12.99
CA SER A 97 -11.76 -8.51 13.48
C SER A 97 -11.05 -7.72 12.38
N PRO A 98 -11.48 -6.47 12.06
CA PRO A 98 -10.84 -5.64 11.04
C PRO A 98 -9.38 -5.29 11.33
N ILE A 99 -8.51 -5.42 10.33
CA ILE A 99 -7.07 -5.12 10.42
C ILE A 99 -6.70 -3.95 9.51
N CYS A 100 -6.83 -4.09 8.20
CA CYS A 100 -6.51 -3.05 7.22
C CYS A 100 -7.22 -3.29 5.88
N GLY A 101 -7.26 -2.28 5.02
CA GLY A 101 -7.75 -2.38 3.65
C GLY A 101 -6.64 -2.74 2.66
N ILE A 102 -7.00 -3.48 1.62
CA ILE A 102 -6.19 -3.71 0.41
C ILE A 102 -6.87 -3.10 -0.82
N THR A 103 -6.06 -2.68 -1.78
CA THR A 103 -6.43 -2.05 -3.05
C THR A 103 -5.56 -2.66 -4.15
N ASN A 104 -6.17 -3.08 -5.25
CA ASN A 104 -5.47 -3.76 -6.33
C ASN A 104 -4.34 -2.92 -6.96
N LYS A 105 -3.31 -3.60 -7.51
CA LYS A 105 -2.21 -2.93 -8.22
C LYS A 105 -2.63 -2.32 -9.55
N ALA A 106 -3.79 -2.68 -10.05
CA ALA A 106 -4.33 -2.22 -11.33
C ALA A 106 -5.31 -1.04 -11.18
N SER A 107 -5.48 -0.46 -10.00
CA SER A 107 -6.44 0.62 -9.78
C SER A 107 -6.27 1.75 -10.80
N SER A 108 -7.40 2.31 -11.26
CA SER A 108 -7.43 3.43 -12.21
C SER A 108 -6.99 4.76 -11.62
N TYR A 109 -6.90 4.86 -10.28
CA TYR A 109 -6.36 6.04 -9.63
C TYR A 109 -4.84 6.00 -9.65
N GLY A 110 -4.22 7.11 -10.03
CA GLY A 110 -2.77 7.23 -10.14
C GLY A 110 -2.22 6.56 -11.40
N VAL A 111 -1.48 7.33 -12.19
CA VAL A 111 -0.62 6.77 -13.23
C VAL A 111 0.61 6.20 -12.51
N PRO A 112 1.06 4.97 -12.76
CA PRO A 112 2.33 4.49 -12.20
C PRO A 112 3.43 5.56 -12.37
N PRO A 113 4.19 5.87 -11.30
CA PRO A 113 4.36 5.14 -10.04
C PRO A 113 3.31 5.43 -8.95
N ASP A 114 2.37 6.36 -9.16
CA ASP A 114 1.37 6.77 -8.16
C ASP A 114 0.23 5.77 -7.91
N LYS A 115 0.45 4.48 -8.15
CA LYS A 115 -0.62 3.49 -7.97
C LYS A 115 -0.95 3.36 -6.48
N PRO A 116 -2.20 3.59 -6.04
CA PRO A 116 -2.63 3.51 -4.64
C PRO A 116 -2.73 2.05 -4.15
N GLY A 117 -2.11 1.12 -4.87
CA GLY A 117 -2.17 -0.31 -4.60
C GLY A 117 -1.68 -0.59 -3.19
N LYS A 118 -2.57 -1.15 -2.37
CA LYS A 118 -2.27 -1.62 -1.02
C LYS A 118 -2.39 -3.13 -1.05
N TRP A 119 -1.28 -3.81 -1.24
CA TRP A 119 -1.25 -5.25 -1.48
C TRP A 119 -0.24 -5.95 -0.56
N VAL A 120 0.33 -5.23 0.39
CA VAL A 120 1.30 -5.75 1.36
C VAL A 120 0.64 -5.78 2.72
N VAL A 121 0.43 -6.98 3.24
CA VAL A 121 -0.12 -7.23 4.57
C VAL A 121 1.02 -7.62 5.50
N ASP A 122 1.13 -6.91 6.61
CA ASP A 122 2.12 -7.21 7.65
C ASP A 122 1.73 -8.50 8.39
N LEU A 123 2.55 -9.54 8.30
CA LEU A 123 2.20 -10.83 8.92
C LEU A 123 2.09 -10.75 10.43
N SER A 124 2.79 -9.83 11.10
CA SER A 124 2.65 -9.67 12.55
C SER A 124 1.27 -9.14 12.97
N LEU A 125 0.43 -8.68 12.04
CA LEU A 125 -0.93 -8.23 12.32
C LEU A 125 -1.97 -9.34 12.14
N VAL A 126 -1.63 -10.40 11.41
CA VAL A 126 -2.58 -11.45 10.99
C VAL A 126 -2.23 -12.85 11.48
N SER A 127 -1.00 -13.09 11.95
CA SER A 127 -0.55 -14.40 12.41
C SER A 127 0.53 -14.28 13.49
N GLU A 128 0.39 -15.10 14.54
CA GLU A 128 1.35 -15.21 15.64
C GLU A 128 2.13 -16.54 15.62
N ASN A 129 1.68 -17.53 14.84
CA ASN A 129 2.16 -18.92 14.91
C ASN A 129 2.85 -19.36 13.61
N ASP A 130 3.23 -20.64 13.55
CA ASP A 130 3.78 -21.31 12.36
C ASP A 130 2.80 -21.37 11.17
N GLU A 131 1.52 -21.07 11.41
CA GLU A 131 0.49 -20.99 10.38
C GLU A 131 0.06 -19.56 10.15
N VAL A 132 0.01 -19.17 8.88
CA VAL A 132 -0.56 -17.89 8.46
C VAL A 132 -1.99 -18.17 7.98
N GLU A 133 -2.97 -17.51 8.60
CA GLU A 133 -4.36 -17.54 8.13
C GLU A 133 -5.03 -16.19 8.41
N PHE A 134 -5.67 -15.62 7.38
CA PHE A 134 -6.57 -14.48 7.51
C PHE A 134 -7.67 -14.54 6.46
N TRP A 135 -8.65 -13.67 6.62
CA TRP A 135 -9.78 -13.57 5.71
C TRP A 135 -9.84 -12.20 5.05
N ILE A 136 -10.48 -12.14 3.88
CA ILE A 136 -10.66 -10.92 3.10
C ILE A 136 -12.14 -10.76 2.79
N ASP A 137 -12.74 -9.65 3.21
CA ASP A 137 -14.04 -9.18 2.69
C ASP A 137 -13.76 -8.47 1.36
N ALA A 138 -13.82 -9.22 0.26
CA ALA A 138 -13.42 -8.80 -1.08
C ALA A 138 -14.58 -8.18 -1.87
N ALA A 139 -14.29 -7.13 -2.62
CA ALA A 139 -15.20 -6.45 -3.54
C ALA A 139 -14.53 -6.35 -4.92
N CYS A 140 -15.19 -6.85 -5.96
CA CYS A 140 -14.64 -6.87 -7.31
C CYS A 140 -14.88 -5.49 -7.94
N ASN A 141 -14.04 -4.54 -7.53
CA ASN A 141 -13.99 -3.17 -8.01
C ASN A 141 -12.66 -2.56 -7.56
N ASP A 142 -12.32 -1.41 -8.12
CA ASP A 142 -11.17 -0.61 -7.75
C ASP A 142 -11.59 0.55 -6.83
N LEU A 143 -10.66 1.47 -6.60
CA LEU A 143 -10.89 2.65 -5.76
C LEU A 143 -12.09 3.49 -6.23
N PHE A 144 -12.36 3.57 -7.54
CA PHE A 144 -13.43 4.38 -8.13
C PHE A 144 -14.64 3.58 -8.63
N GLY A 145 -14.74 2.29 -8.31
CA GLY A 145 -15.92 1.50 -8.67
C GLY A 145 -15.86 0.92 -10.09
N TYR A 146 -14.65 0.72 -10.64
CA TYR A 146 -14.44 0.01 -11.91
C TYR A 146 -13.74 -1.33 -11.69
N VAL A 147 -13.79 -2.23 -12.66
CA VAL A 147 -12.91 -3.42 -12.68
C VAL A 147 -11.88 -3.20 -13.77
N THR A 148 -10.63 -2.95 -13.39
CA THR A 148 -9.57 -2.56 -14.34
C THR A 148 -8.78 -3.74 -14.91
N ASN A 149 -8.66 -4.83 -14.15
CA ASN A 149 -7.93 -6.05 -14.55
C ASN A 149 -8.77 -7.32 -14.40
N GLY A 150 -10.08 -7.23 -14.66
CA GLY A 150 -11.01 -8.36 -14.62
C GLY A 150 -11.19 -9.06 -13.27
N GLY A 151 -10.75 -8.47 -12.15
CA GLY A 151 -10.74 -9.17 -10.86
C GLY A 151 -9.70 -10.29 -10.81
N ILE A 152 -8.63 -10.21 -11.61
CA ILE A 152 -7.59 -11.24 -11.66
C ILE A 152 -6.70 -11.16 -10.42
N ILE A 153 -6.49 -12.31 -9.77
CA ILE A 153 -5.52 -12.47 -8.70
C ILE A 153 -4.11 -12.48 -9.30
N THR A 154 -3.25 -11.59 -8.80
CA THR A 154 -1.88 -11.43 -9.29
C THR A 154 -0.83 -11.84 -8.26
N ASP A 155 -1.16 -11.79 -6.98
CA ASP A 155 -0.23 -12.11 -5.89
C ASP A 155 -0.94 -12.79 -4.73
N VAL A 156 -0.43 -13.94 -4.29
CA VAL A 156 -0.81 -14.62 -3.04
C VAL A 156 0.42 -15.36 -2.48
N HIS A 157 1.33 -14.62 -1.86
CA HIS A 157 2.63 -15.13 -1.41
C HIS A 157 3.03 -14.63 -0.03
N ILE A 158 3.92 -15.37 0.62
CA ILE A 158 4.75 -14.85 1.72
C ILE A 158 6.06 -14.34 1.12
N ALA A 159 6.45 -13.13 1.52
CA ALA A 159 7.69 -12.50 1.12
C ALA A 159 8.45 -11.93 2.32
N THR A 160 9.76 -11.77 2.17
CA THR A 160 10.55 -10.91 3.06
C THR A 160 10.53 -9.48 2.56
N CYS A 161 10.47 -8.51 3.47
CA CYS A 161 10.57 -7.08 3.17
C CYS A 161 11.89 -6.51 3.73
N ASN A 162 12.81 -6.12 2.85
CA ASN A 162 14.03 -5.43 3.22
C ASN A 162 13.73 -3.98 3.60
N GLN A 163 13.65 -3.70 4.91
CA GLN A 163 13.28 -2.38 5.43
C GLN A 163 14.30 -1.29 5.08
N LEU A 164 15.59 -1.60 5.05
CA LEU A 164 16.63 -0.63 4.68
C LEU A 164 16.46 -0.21 3.22
N LEU A 165 16.24 -1.18 2.33
CA LEU A 165 16.04 -0.90 0.92
C LEU A 165 14.70 -0.18 0.66
N LYS A 166 13.65 -0.52 1.42
CA LYS A 166 12.37 0.19 1.38
C LYS A 166 12.50 1.65 1.81
N SER A 167 13.30 1.93 2.84
CA SER A 167 13.60 3.30 3.27
C SER A 167 14.31 4.05 2.16
N LEU A 168 15.38 3.46 1.61
CA LEU A 168 16.15 4.06 0.51
C LEU A 168 15.29 4.32 -0.73
N TYR A 169 14.36 3.41 -1.05
CA TYR A 169 13.40 3.61 -2.15
C TYR A 169 12.60 4.90 -1.98
N TYR A 170 12.00 5.13 -0.80
CA TYR A 170 11.22 6.34 -0.56
C TYR A 170 12.09 7.60 -0.51
N ASP A 171 13.31 7.52 0.02
CA ASP A 171 14.26 8.63 -0.03
C ASP A 171 14.57 9.02 -1.49
N VAL A 172 14.79 8.04 -2.37
CA VAL A 172 15.03 8.26 -3.80
C VAL A 172 13.81 8.84 -4.52
N GLU A 173 12.59 8.36 -4.23
CA GLU A 173 11.35 8.93 -4.78
C GLU A 173 11.21 10.42 -4.43
N VAL A 174 11.48 10.80 -3.17
CA VAL A 174 11.42 12.20 -2.74
C VAL A 174 12.47 13.06 -3.47
N LEU A 175 13.67 12.53 -3.70
CA LEU A 175 14.69 13.23 -4.47
C LEU A 175 14.27 13.45 -5.92
N PHE A 176 13.58 12.50 -6.55
CA PHE A 176 12.99 12.69 -7.87
C PHE A 176 11.91 13.78 -7.88
N ASP A 177 11.03 13.78 -6.87
CA ASP A 177 10.01 14.85 -6.72
C ASP A 177 10.65 16.24 -6.55
N TRP A 178 11.76 16.33 -5.82
CA TRP A 178 12.50 17.58 -5.62
C TRP A 178 13.19 18.09 -6.90
N ILE A 179 13.72 17.21 -7.75
CA ILE A 179 14.35 17.61 -9.02
C ILE A 179 13.34 18.32 -9.91
N ASN A 180 12.08 17.90 -9.89
CA ASN A 180 11.08 18.42 -10.79
C ASN A 180 10.26 19.59 -10.23
N ASP A 181 10.67 20.18 -9.11
CA ASP A 181 9.92 21.27 -8.46
C ASP A 181 8.44 20.91 -8.18
N GLY A 182 8.18 19.62 -7.90
CA GLY A 182 6.83 19.07 -7.73
C GLY A 182 6.04 18.84 -9.03
N GLN A 183 6.58 19.17 -10.21
CA GLN A 183 6.01 18.77 -11.51
C GLN A 183 6.44 17.35 -11.83
N LYS A 184 5.61 16.33 -11.60
CA LYS A 184 6.02 14.94 -11.81
C LYS A 184 6.63 14.71 -13.20
N PHE A 185 7.71 13.91 -13.27
CA PHE A 185 8.01 13.16 -14.50
C PHE A 185 6.70 12.49 -14.93
N GLU A 186 6.19 12.82 -16.11
CA GLU A 186 5.18 11.99 -16.75
C GLU A 186 5.73 10.56 -16.79
N SER A 187 5.25 9.73 -15.86
CA SER A 187 5.96 8.52 -15.51
C SER A 187 5.55 7.33 -16.35
N ILE A 188 6.58 6.66 -16.88
CA ILE A 188 6.75 5.20 -16.99
C ILE A 188 5.46 4.42 -17.26
N HIS A 189 5.01 4.50 -18.51
CA HIS A 189 3.97 3.65 -19.09
C HIS A 189 4.43 2.17 -19.16
N PRO A 190 3.54 1.18 -18.92
CA PRO A 190 3.78 -0.23 -19.25
C PRO A 190 3.97 -0.50 -20.75
N LYS A 191 3.66 0.48 -21.62
CA LYS A 191 3.78 0.40 -23.09
C LYS A 191 5.02 1.11 -23.66
N GLY A 192 5.99 1.46 -22.82
CA GLY A 192 7.21 2.14 -23.25
C GLY A 192 7.22 3.62 -22.85
N ILE A 193 8.45 4.11 -22.69
CA ILE A 193 8.79 5.45 -22.21
C ILE A 193 8.48 6.47 -23.31
N ILE A 194 7.71 7.52 -23.02
CA ILE A 194 7.80 8.80 -23.74
C ILE A 194 8.44 9.77 -22.75
N PRO A 195 9.76 9.99 -22.83
CA PRO A 195 10.44 10.88 -21.90
C PRO A 195 10.17 12.32 -22.36
N GLU A 196 9.36 13.07 -21.62
CA GLU A 196 9.52 14.53 -21.66
C GLU A 196 10.85 14.86 -20.97
N LYS A 197 11.86 15.08 -21.81
CA LYS A 197 13.29 15.21 -21.49
C LYS A 197 13.68 16.46 -20.67
N ILE A 198 12.73 17.21 -20.13
CA ILE A 198 13.02 18.61 -19.77
C ILE A 198 12.99 18.80 -18.25
N ILE A 199 14.18 18.82 -17.64
CA ILE A 199 14.36 19.53 -16.36
C ILE A 199 14.19 21.02 -16.67
N THR A 200 13.00 21.55 -16.44
CA THR A 200 12.59 22.91 -16.84
C THR A 200 13.36 24.03 -16.10
N LYS A 201 13.96 23.71 -14.94
CA LYS A 201 14.80 24.65 -14.16
C LYS A 201 15.96 23.94 -13.48
N ARG A 202 17.15 24.03 -14.07
CA ARG A 202 18.39 23.56 -13.45
C ARG A 202 18.84 24.54 -12.37
N SER A 203 19.11 24.04 -11.17
CA SER A 203 19.70 24.78 -10.05
C SER A 203 20.90 24.02 -9.49
N GLU A 204 21.73 24.68 -8.68
CA GLU A 204 22.85 24.02 -7.98
C GLU A 204 22.35 22.85 -7.11
N ARG A 205 21.20 23.02 -6.46
CA ARG A 205 20.54 21.96 -5.69
C ARG A 205 20.11 20.79 -6.58
N THR A 206 19.56 21.07 -7.76
CA THR A 206 19.19 20.02 -8.73
C THR A 206 20.42 19.22 -9.15
N ASP A 207 21.53 19.90 -9.44
CA ASP A 207 22.80 19.23 -9.81
C ASP A 207 23.37 18.38 -8.68
N GLU A 208 23.26 18.85 -7.42
CA GLU A 208 23.68 18.08 -6.25
C GLU A 208 22.84 16.80 -6.08
N ILE A 209 21.52 16.88 -6.23
CA ILE A 209 20.64 15.71 -6.14
C ILE A 209 20.97 14.71 -7.25
N ILE A 210 21.17 15.17 -8.49
CA ILE A 210 21.54 14.30 -9.62
C ILE A 210 22.84 13.54 -9.33
N ARG A 211 23.88 14.22 -8.83
CA ARG A 211 25.15 13.57 -8.45
C ARG A 211 24.96 12.51 -7.38
N ILE A 212 24.04 12.72 -6.43
CA ILE A 212 23.76 11.71 -5.41
C ILE A 212 22.96 10.54 -5.96
N LEU A 213 22.02 10.76 -6.87
CA LEU A 213 21.36 9.66 -7.58
C LEU A 213 22.37 8.85 -8.40
N GLU A 214 23.33 9.50 -9.07
CA GLU A 214 24.43 8.84 -9.78
C GLU A 214 25.35 8.06 -8.84
N TYR A 215 25.68 8.62 -7.67
CA TYR A 215 26.43 7.90 -6.64
C TYR A 215 25.68 6.66 -6.16
N ILE A 216 24.37 6.76 -5.94
CA ILE A 216 23.53 5.64 -5.50
C ILE A 216 23.51 4.54 -6.55
N ASP A 217 23.26 4.86 -7.83
CA ASP A 217 23.24 3.85 -8.90
C ASP A 217 24.57 3.12 -9.04
N ASN A 218 25.69 3.84 -8.92
CA ASN A 218 27.04 3.28 -8.96
C ASN A 218 27.40 2.46 -7.70
N THR A 219 26.78 2.76 -6.55
CA THR A 219 27.07 2.08 -5.28
C THR A 219 26.22 0.82 -5.10
N LEU A 220 24.97 0.82 -5.57
CA LEU A 220 24.05 -0.32 -5.46
C LEU A 220 24.33 -1.39 -6.53
N ILE A 221 25.42 -2.14 -6.32
CA ILE A 221 25.84 -3.25 -7.19
C ILE A 221 25.19 -4.55 -6.72
N THR A 222 25.35 -4.89 -5.44
CA THR A 222 24.89 -6.16 -4.85
C THR A 222 23.66 -6.00 -3.97
N PHE A 223 23.28 -4.76 -3.63
CA PHE A 223 22.18 -4.43 -2.72
C PHE A 223 22.40 -4.98 -1.30
N CYS A 224 23.66 -5.15 -0.89
CA CYS A 224 23.97 -5.54 0.48
C CYS A 224 23.71 -4.38 1.46
N ASN A 225 23.55 -4.70 2.75
CA ASN A 225 23.26 -3.67 3.75
C ASN A 225 24.33 -2.55 3.80
N GLU A 226 25.60 -2.88 3.57
CA GLU A 226 26.68 -1.90 3.57
C GLU A 226 26.54 -0.87 2.43
N GLU A 227 26.20 -1.31 1.21
CA GLU A 227 25.94 -0.43 0.08
C GLU A 227 24.72 0.46 0.35
N ILE A 228 23.64 -0.12 0.89
CA ILE A 228 22.40 0.61 1.20
C ILE A 228 22.69 1.70 2.24
N ILE A 229 23.44 1.38 3.30
CA ILE A 229 23.80 2.34 4.35
C ILE A 229 24.66 3.47 3.78
N LYS A 230 25.65 3.17 2.91
CA LYS A 230 26.44 4.22 2.22
C LYS A 230 25.56 5.18 1.42
N CYS A 231 24.58 4.64 0.70
CA CYS A 231 23.61 5.45 -0.04
C CYS A 231 22.78 6.34 0.88
N GLN A 232 22.26 5.79 1.98
CA GLN A 232 21.49 6.57 2.96
C GLN A 232 22.31 7.70 3.58
N ILE A 233 23.59 7.44 3.91
CA ILE A 233 24.50 8.48 4.42
C ILE A 233 24.69 9.59 3.38
N ALA A 234 24.86 9.25 2.11
CA ALA A 234 24.99 10.24 1.03
C ALA A 234 23.74 11.13 0.93
N ILE A 235 22.53 10.54 0.99
CA ILE A 235 21.28 11.29 0.96
C ILE A 235 21.16 12.22 2.18
N GLN A 236 21.50 11.74 3.38
CA GLN A 236 21.42 12.54 4.60
C GLN A 236 22.30 13.80 4.53
N SER A 237 23.38 13.79 3.75
CA SER A 237 24.23 14.97 3.53
C SER A 237 23.51 16.12 2.80
N ILE A 238 22.49 15.84 1.96
CA ILE A 238 21.66 16.89 1.34
C ILE A 238 20.53 17.31 2.28
N ILE A 239 19.85 16.34 2.90
CA ILE A 239 18.70 16.61 3.77
C ILE A 239 19.11 17.53 4.93
N SER A 240 20.25 17.23 5.56
CA SER A 240 20.75 18.01 6.71
C SER A 240 21.19 19.44 6.37
N LYS A 241 21.60 19.72 5.11
CA LYS A 241 21.98 21.08 4.68
C LYS A 241 20.82 22.08 4.72
N ASN A 242 19.58 21.60 4.73
CA ASN A 242 18.37 22.42 4.69
C ASN A 242 17.61 22.49 6.03
N ASN A 243 18.27 22.16 7.15
CA ASN A 243 17.66 22.23 8.48
C ASN A 243 17.57 23.66 9.06
N ASN A 244 17.68 24.71 8.24
CA ASN A 244 17.46 26.07 8.72
C ASN A 244 16.00 26.23 9.15
N PRO A 245 15.72 26.81 10.33
CA PRO A 245 14.35 27.05 10.76
C PRO A 245 13.62 27.91 9.73
N SER A 246 12.56 27.38 9.14
CA SER A 246 11.65 28.17 8.32
C SER A 246 10.81 29.08 9.23
N GLU A 247 10.57 30.31 8.80
CA GLU A 247 9.58 31.19 9.46
C GLU A 247 8.14 30.64 9.32
N PHE A 248 7.91 29.77 8.34
CA PHE A 248 6.62 29.15 8.09
C PHE A 248 6.49 27.80 8.80
N ARG A 249 5.37 27.61 9.48
CA ARG A 249 4.98 26.32 10.05
C ARG A 249 4.00 25.61 9.11
N ILE A 250 4.40 24.45 8.60
CA ILE A 250 3.51 23.57 7.82
C ILE A 250 2.93 22.53 8.76
N MET A 251 1.62 22.31 8.67
CA MET A 251 0.92 21.22 9.38
C MET A 251 0.32 20.28 8.35
N ALA A 252 0.56 18.98 8.52
CA ALA A 252 0.00 17.93 7.68
C ALA A 252 -0.95 17.06 8.52
N THR A 253 -2.12 16.75 7.97
CA THR A 253 -3.08 15.83 8.57
C THR A 253 -3.54 14.83 7.51
N GLY A 254 -3.66 13.56 7.91
CA GLY A 254 -4.28 12.56 7.07
C GLY A 254 -5.78 12.82 6.93
N HIS A 255 -6.32 12.71 5.73
CA HIS A 255 -7.76 12.81 5.50
C HIS A 255 -8.20 11.75 4.49
N ALA A 256 -9.39 11.19 4.71
CA ALA A 256 -10.05 10.39 3.70
C ALA A 256 -11.40 11.01 3.38
N HIS A 257 -11.47 11.66 2.22
CA HIS A 257 -12.74 11.99 1.61
C HIS A 257 -13.35 10.71 1.04
N LEU A 258 -14.58 10.39 1.43
CA LEU A 258 -15.27 9.20 0.97
C LEU A 258 -16.72 9.54 0.65
N ASP A 259 -17.10 9.47 -0.62
CA ASP A 259 -18.51 9.62 -0.98
C ASP A 259 -19.34 8.43 -0.47
N ILE A 260 -20.43 8.75 0.22
CA ILE A 260 -21.37 7.77 0.77
C ILE A 260 -21.94 6.89 -0.36
N ALA A 261 -22.28 7.53 -1.50
CA ALA A 261 -22.60 6.90 -2.76
C ALA A 261 -22.11 7.80 -3.90
N TRP A 262 -21.47 7.21 -4.90
CA TRP A 262 -21.01 7.91 -6.10
C TRP A 262 -20.92 6.94 -7.27
N MET A 263 -19.72 6.60 -7.73
CA MET A 263 -19.47 5.56 -8.73
C MET A 263 -19.62 4.13 -8.16
N TRP A 264 -20.16 4.02 -6.95
CA TRP A 264 -20.44 2.78 -6.25
C TRP A 264 -21.76 2.88 -5.47
N PRO A 265 -22.45 1.75 -5.25
CA PRO A 265 -23.68 1.73 -4.46
C PRO A 265 -23.40 1.97 -2.97
N LEU A 266 -24.44 2.33 -2.21
CA LEU A 266 -24.36 2.58 -0.75
C LEU A 266 -23.71 1.43 0.02
N ARG A 267 -23.98 0.18 -0.38
CA ARG A 267 -23.38 -1.01 0.24
C ARG A 267 -21.85 -1.02 0.17
N GLU A 268 -21.30 -0.51 -0.93
CA GLU A 268 -19.85 -0.40 -1.10
C GLU A 268 -19.27 0.81 -0.38
N GLY A 269 -19.99 1.94 -0.32
CA GLY A 269 -19.59 3.08 0.53
C GLY A 269 -19.44 2.66 1.99
N ARG A 270 -20.37 1.84 2.49
CA ARG A 270 -20.32 1.25 3.83
C ARG A 270 -19.12 0.33 4.06
N ARG A 271 -18.74 -0.49 3.08
CA ARG A 271 -17.53 -1.36 3.14
C ARG A 271 -16.23 -0.57 2.97
N LYS A 272 -16.22 0.46 2.12
CA LYS A 272 -15.10 1.40 1.99
C LYS A 272 -14.83 2.11 3.32
N ALA A 273 -15.88 2.48 4.07
CA ALA A 273 -15.73 3.09 5.39
C ALA A 273 -14.87 2.24 6.34
N ILE A 274 -15.20 0.96 6.52
CA ILE A 274 -14.44 0.09 7.43
C ILE A 274 -13.01 -0.16 6.94
N ARG A 275 -12.79 -0.35 5.63
CA ARG A 275 -11.44 -0.47 5.03
C ARG A 275 -10.58 0.75 5.34
N THR A 276 -11.15 1.95 5.18
CA THR A 276 -10.49 3.23 5.46
C THR A 276 -10.14 3.36 6.94
N PHE A 277 -11.11 3.17 7.84
CA PHE A 277 -10.85 3.34 9.27
C PHE A 277 -9.92 2.28 9.85
N ALA A 278 -10.00 1.02 9.40
CA ALA A 278 -9.07 -0.03 9.79
C ALA A 278 -7.63 0.34 9.40
N THR A 279 -7.44 0.80 8.16
CA THR A 279 -6.13 1.26 7.67
C THR A 279 -5.63 2.47 8.44
N ALA A 280 -6.48 3.47 8.68
CA ALA A 280 -6.11 4.66 9.46
C ALA A 280 -5.68 4.28 10.88
N LEU A 281 -6.42 3.38 11.54
CA LEU A 281 -6.08 2.89 12.88
C LEU A 281 -4.75 2.14 12.90
N ALA A 282 -4.49 1.26 11.93
CA ALA A 282 -3.21 0.57 11.80
C ALA A 282 -2.05 1.56 11.59
N ASN A 283 -2.26 2.64 10.83
CA ASN A 283 -1.26 3.70 10.63
C ASN A 283 -1.02 4.51 11.91
N ILE A 284 -2.06 4.84 12.69
CA ILE A 284 -1.90 5.57 13.97
C ILE A 284 -1.09 4.73 14.98
N GLU A 285 -1.31 3.42 15.01
CA GLU A 285 -0.54 2.51 15.86
C GLU A 285 0.92 2.41 15.42
N LYS A 286 1.16 2.40 14.10
CA LYS A 286 2.51 2.26 13.53
C LYS A 286 3.33 3.56 13.55
N TYR A 287 2.70 4.71 13.34
CA TYR A 287 3.36 6.01 13.18
C TYR A 287 2.88 6.97 14.29
N PRO A 288 3.71 7.22 15.32
CA PRO A 288 3.31 8.01 16.49
C PRO A 288 2.76 9.41 16.19
N ASP A 289 3.30 10.07 15.17
CA ASP A 289 2.94 11.45 14.79
C ASP A 289 1.81 11.52 13.75
N TYR A 290 1.29 10.38 13.30
CA TYR A 290 0.21 10.35 12.31
C TYR A 290 -1.13 10.74 12.95
N ILE A 291 -1.74 11.78 12.38
CA ILE A 291 -3.07 12.29 12.74
C ILE A 291 -4.01 12.07 11.54
N PHE A 292 -5.25 11.69 11.81
CA PHE A 292 -6.23 11.38 10.77
C PHE A 292 -7.60 11.99 11.07
N GLY A 293 -8.11 12.81 10.15
CA GLY A 293 -9.46 13.38 10.23
C GLY A 293 -10.42 12.76 9.22
N ALA A 294 -11.67 12.54 9.63
CA ALA A 294 -12.77 12.18 8.73
C ALA A 294 -14.01 13.03 9.05
N SER A 295 -14.70 13.53 8.02
CA SER A 295 -15.72 14.58 8.19
C SER A 295 -17.15 14.05 8.37
N GLN A 296 -17.45 12.84 7.89
CA GLN A 296 -18.84 12.39 7.73
C GLN A 296 -19.32 11.52 8.90
N TYR A 297 -20.32 12.01 9.64
CA TYR A 297 -20.97 11.27 10.74
C TYR A 297 -21.52 9.89 10.32
N GLN A 298 -22.11 9.80 9.12
CA GLN A 298 -22.74 8.57 8.64
C GLN A 298 -21.76 7.39 8.58
N LEU A 299 -20.49 7.65 8.23
CA LEU A 299 -19.46 6.62 8.19
C LEU A 299 -19.21 6.05 9.59
N PHE A 300 -19.03 6.92 10.60
CA PHE A 300 -18.89 6.51 12.00
C PHE A 300 -20.11 5.75 12.53
N HIS A 301 -21.32 6.19 12.14
CA HIS A 301 -22.55 5.51 12.52
C HIS A 301 -22.59 4.07 12.00
N TRP A 302 -22.19 3.83 10.74
CA TRP A 302 -22.08 2.48 10.19
C TRP A 302 -21.05 1.64 10.94
N ILE A 303 -19.85 2.18 11.21
CA ILE A 303 -18.82 1.44 11.97
C ILE A 303 -19.33 1.05 13.36
N LYS A 304 -19.99 1.98 14.07
CA LYS A 304 -20.56 1.70 15.39
C LYS A 304 -21.59 0.57 15.35
N LYS A 305 -22.40 0.51 14.30
CA LYS A 305 -23.45 -0.50 14.13
C LYS A 305 -22.89 -1.87 13.74
N ASP A 306 -21.96 -1.92 12.78
CA ASP A 306 -21.49 -3.18 12.19
C ASP A 306 -20.27 -3.76 12.91
N TYR A 307 -19.40 -2.90 13.42
CA TYR A 307 -18.14 -3.26 14.07
C TYR A 307 -18.02 -2.56 15.44
N PRO A 308 -18.93 -2.81 16.40
CA PRO A 308 -18.99 -2.08 17.67
C PRO A 308 -17.68 -2.19 18.49
N TYR A 309 -17.02 -3.35 18.47
CA TYR A 309 -15.73 -3.52 19.16
C TYR A 309 -14.62 -2.68 18.52
N PHE A 310 -14.56 -2.66 17.18
CA PHE A 310 -13.62 -1.82 16.44
C PHE A 310 -13.88 -0.33 16.70
N PHE A 311 -15.15 0.08 16.76
CA PHE A 311 -15.54 1.46 17.06
C PHE A 311 -15.05 1.92 18.45
N GLU A 312 -15.15 1.05 19.47
CA GLU A 312 -14.60 1.37 20.79
C GLU A 312 -13.07 1.46 20.79
N LYS A 313 -12.37 0.64 19.99
CA LYS A 313 -10.92 0.77 19.77
C LYS A 313 -10.59 2.14 19.15
N LEU A 314 -11.33 2.53 18.10
CA LEU A 314 -11.16 3.82 17.43
C LEU A 314 -11.38 5.01 18.38
N LYS A 315 -12.41 4.96 19.24
CA LYS A 315 -12.65 5.99 20.27
C LYS A 315 -11.53 6.10 21.31
N LYS A 316 -10.99 4.96 21.77
CA LYS A 316 -9.88 4.96 22.74
C LYS A 316 -8.64 5.61 22.16
N THR A 317 -8.35 5.35 20.88
CA THR A 317 -7.23 5.99 20.16
C THR A 317 -7.43 7.49 20.05
N ASN A 318 -8.63 7.95 19.68
CA ASN A 318 -8.96 9.38 19.60
C ASN A 318 -8.72 10.12 20.93
N ARG A 319 -9.08 9.50 22.07
CA ARG A 319 -8.84 10.11 23.39
C ARG A 319 -7.36 10.26 23.77
N ARG A 320 -6.47 9.46 23.17
CA ARG A 320 -5.02 9.51 23.42
C ARG A 320 -4.30 10.42 22.43
N ARG A 321 -4.86 10.61 21.23
CA ARG A 321 -4.38 11.49 20.17
C ARG A 321 -5.62 12.01 19.41
N PRO A 322 -6.02 13.28 19.56
CA PRO A 322 -7.25 13.77 18.97
C PRO A 322 -7.25 13.57 17.45
N LEU A 323 -8.29 12.87 16.96
CA LEU A 323 -8.67 12.71 15.55
C LEU A 323 -9.68 13.79 15.16
#